data_AF-A0A455ING5-F1
#
_entry.id   AF-A0A455ING5-F1
#
_cell.length_a   1.000
_cell.length_b   1.000
_cell.length_c   1.000
_cell.angle_alpha   90.00
_cell.angle_beta   90.00
_cell.angle_gamma   90.00
#
_symmetry.space_group_name_H-M   'P 1'
#
loop_
_entity.id
_entity.type
_entity.pdbx_description
1 polymer ?
#
loop_
_entity_poly.entity_id
_entity_poly.type
_entity_poly.pdbx_seq_one_letter_code
_entity_poly.pdbx_strand_id
1 'polypeptide(L)'
;IQRFSNLPTYLPASPHVSNADIFFFLKEANQDIMRNSSLQSRVDSFFIYKAKQPPVLNATYGPFSVEQPIPLDLMLTSASFGLTNKFTFNWKLKSHIINSSIYSNKPKIQTLFYIAGRDWDDYDPEEMLPCVKMFAFLESREVVASCRLTGHLGLCVVELELSPSWFSSPPPLLSEE
;
A
#
# COMPACT_ATOMS: atom_id res chain seq x y z
N ILE A 1 13.27 28.45 46.17
CA ILE A 1 12.11 27.68 45.64
C ILE A 1 11.75 28.27 44.27
N GLN A 2 12.25 27.64 43.19
CA GLN A 2 11.91 28.04 41.83
C GLN A 2 10.54 27.44 41.50
N ARG A 3 9.56 28.32 41.25
CA ARG A 3 8.25 27.92 40.71
C ARG A 3 8.46 27.59 39.25
N PHE A 4 8.47 26.29 38.91
CA PHE A 4 8.29 25.87 37.53
C PHE A 4 6.91 26.36 37.08
N SER A 5 6.89 27.20 36.05
CA SER A 5 5.66 27.67 35.42
C SER A 5 4.85 26.46 34.95
N ASN A 6 3.56 26.41 35.30
CA ASN A 6 2.56 25.43 34.80
C ASN A 6 2.28 25.55 33.29
N LEU A 7 3.19 26.15 32.52
CA LEU A 7 3.13 26.21 31.08
C LEU A 7 3.56 24.85 30.55
N PRO A 8 2.79 24.27 29.63
CA PRO A 8 3.01 22.89 29.28
C PRO A 8 4.28 22.76 28.43
N THR A 9 5.11 21.79 28.79
CA THR A 9 6.51 21.73 28.37
C THR A 9 6.67 21.09 27.00
N TYR A 10 7.04 21.88 26.00
CA TYR A 10 7.05 21.47 24.59
C TYR A 10 8.45 21.51 23.99
N LEU A 11 8.87 20.43 23.33
CA LEU A 11 10.08 20.42 22.51
C LEU A 11 9.86 21.32 21.28
N PRO A 12 10.58 22.45 21.13
CA PRO A 12 10.39 23.41 20.04
C PRO A 12 11.03 22.93 18.71
N ALA A 13 10.76 21.68 18.33
CA ALA A 13 11.09 21.14 17.02
C ALA A 13 9.91 21.36 16.07
N SER A 14 10.17 21.87 14.87
CA SER A 14 9.14 22.06 13.84
C SER A 14 9.25 20.99 12.75
N PRO A 15 8.27 20.08 12.64
CA PRO A 15 8.24 19.07 11.59
C PRO A 15 7.64 19.61 10.29
N HIS A 16 8.19 19.19 9.15
CA HIS A 16 7.73 19.50 7.81
C HIS A 16 7.86 18.26 6.92
N VAL A 17 6.86 17.98 6.09
CA VAL A 17 6.93 16.87 5.12
C VAL A 17 7.33 17.44 3.76
N SER A 18 8.51 17.04 3.28
CA SER A 18 9.02 17.36 1.95
C SER A 18 8.63 16.26 0.95
N ASN A 19 8.66 16.58 -0.35
CA ASN A 19 8.32 15.66 -1.45
C ASN A 19 6.88 15.12 -1.44
N ALA A 20 5.97 15.80 -0.72
CA ALA A 20 4.54 15.55 -0.75
C ALA A 20 3.81 16.79 -1.30
N ASP A 21 2.95 16.59 -2.30
CA ASP A 21 2.14 17.66 -2.89
C ASP A 21 1.02 18.09 -1.91
N ILE A 22 0.43 17.12 -1.21
CA ILE A 22 -0.65 17.34 -0.25
C ILE A 22 -0.42 16.45 0.98
N PHE A 23 -0.28 17.08 2.14
CA PHE A 23 -0.14 16.40 3.43
C PHE A 23 -0.88 17.17 4.53
N PHE A 24 -1.21 16.47 5.60
CA PHE A 24 -1.94 17.02 6.75
C PHE A 24 -1.30 16.55 8.05
N PHE A 25 -1.02 17.47 8.97
CA PHE A 25 -0.77 17.11 10.35
C PHE A 25 -2.12 16.94 11.06
N LEU A 26 -2.31 15.78 11.69
CA LEU A 26 -3.55 15.42 12.34
C LEU A 26 -3.50 15.87 13.80
N LYS A 27 -4.62 16.44 14.24
CA LYS A 27 -4.83 16.81 15.64
C LYS A 27 -6.06 16.09 16.16
N GLU A 28 -5.94 15.50 17.34
CA GLU A 28 -7.08 14.85 17.97
C GLU A 28 -8.11 15.89 18.43
N ALA A 29 -9.37 15.69 18.07
CA ALA A 29 -10.43 16.69 18.26
C ALA A 29 -10.70 17.06 19.74
N ASN A 30 -10.31 16.19 20.68
CA ASN A 30 -10.68 16.28 22.10
C ASN A 30 -9.49 16.26 23.09
N GLN A 31 -8.24 16.31 22.62
CA GLN A 31 -7.08 16.27 23.52
C GLN A 31 -6.38 17.63 23.64
N ASP A 32 -6.02 17.99 24.88
CA ASP A 32 -5.04 19.04 25.14
C ASP A 32 -3.74 18.72 24.40
N ILE A 33 -3.15 19.74 23.77
CA ILE A 33 -1.97 19.72 22.87
C ILE A 33 -0.75 18.95 23.43
N MET A 34 -0.76 18.62 24.71
CA MET A 34 0.41 18.44 25.54
C MET A 34 0.58 17.04 26.15
N ARG A 35 -0.32 16.08 25.90
CA ARG A 35 -0.15 14.71 26.45
C ARG A 35 0.87 13.83 25.72
N ASN A 36 1.16 14.13 24.46
CA ASN A 36 2.17 13.40 23.65
C ASN A 36 3.50 14.17 23.52
N SER A 37 3.74 15.14 24.39
CA SER A 37 4.91 16.03 24.33
C SER A 37 5.57 16.18 25.69
N SER A 38 6.90 16.19 25.70
CA SER A 38 7.78 16.47 26.82
C SER A 38 8.93 17.36 26.32
N LEU A 39 9.88 17.71 27.20
CA LEU A 39 11.11 18.41 26.80
C LEU A 39 12.00 17.59 25.86
N GLN A 40 11.94 16.25 25.94
CA GLN A 40 12.79 15.36 25.15
C GLN A 40 12.08 14.75 23.95
N SER A 41 10.76 14.59 24.01
CA SER A 41 10.01 13.82 23.02
C SER A 41 8.71 14.51 22.65
N ARG A 42 8.35 14.44 21.36
CA ARG A 42 7.07 14.88 20.84
C ARG A 42 6.62 13.90 19.78
N VAL A 43 5.35 13.51 19.83
CA VAL A 43 4.73 12.63 18.83
C VAL A 43 3.60 13.39 18.15
N ASP A 44 3.73 13.59 16.84
CA ASP A 44 2.68 14.14 15.98
C ASP A 44 2.18 13.06 15.02
N SER A 45 0.87 13.04 14.79
CA SER A 45 0.26 12.23 13.75
C SER A 45 0.19 13.03 12.45
N PHE A 46 0.45 12.39 11.32
CA PHE A 46 0.36 13.03 10.02
C PHE A 46 -0.22 12.07 9.00
N PHE A 47 -0.70 12.64 7.90
CA PHE A 47 -1.31 11.92 6.81
C PHE A 47 -0.83 12.49 5.48
N ILE A 48 -0.23 11.63 4.66
CA ILE A 48 0.22 12.00 3.31
C ILE A 48 -0.90 11.64 2.34
N TYR A 49 -1.50 12.67 1.75
CA TYR A 49 -2.57 12.47 0.78
C TYR A 49 -2.00 12.25 -0.61
N LYS A 50 -1.06 13.07 -1.07
CA LYS A 50 -0.49 13.00 -2.42
C LYS A 50 1.02 13.17 -2.39
N ALA A 51 1.76 12.24 -3.00
CA ALA A 51 3.21 12.29 -3.12
C ALA A 51 3.69 11.65 -4.43
N LYS A 52 4.45 12.40 -5.23
CA LYS A 52 5.04 11.92 -6.49
C LYS A 52 6.39 11.25 -6.29
N GLN A 53 7.08 11.60 -5.21
CA GLN A 53 8.40 11.10 -4.84
C GLN A 53 8.35 10.55 -3.41
N PRO A 54 9.33 9.72 -3.00
CA PRO A 54 9.40 9.22 -1.63
C PRO A 54 9.41 10.41 -0.65
N PRO A 55 8.38 10.52 0.21
CA PRO A 55 8.26 11.66 1.09
C PRO A 55 9.30 11.59 2.22
N VAL A 56 9.77 12.76 2.63
CA VAL A 56 10.83 12.90 3.64
C VAL A 56 10.31 13.79 4.76
N LEU A 57 10.48 13.35 6.00
CA LEU A 57 10.15 14.13 7.18
C LEU A 57 11.39 14.95 7.57
N ASN A 58 11.28 16.27 7.50
CA ASN A 58 12.28 17.21 7.99
C ASN A 58 11.85 17.71 9.38
N ALA A 59 12.76 17.68 10.35
CA ALA A 59 12.55 18.27 11.67
C ALA A 59 13.64 19.30 11.94
N THR A 60 13.24 20.54 12.24
CA THR A 60 14.16 21.64 12.56
C THR A 60 14.09 22.02 14.03
N TYR A 61 15.24 22.24 14.65
CA TYR A 61 15.41 22.69 16.02
C TYR A 61 16.48 23.79 16.04
N GLY A 62 16.04 25.05 15.93
CA GLY A 62 16.95 26.19 15.79
C GLY A 62 17.84 26.04 14.54
N PRO A 63 19.18 26.06 14.67
CA PRO A 63 20.09 25.91 13.52
C PRO A 63 20.28 24.45 13.07
N PHE A 64 19.72 23.48 13.80
CA PHE A 64 19.86 22.07 13.49
C PHE A 64 18.64 21.58 12.69
N SER A 65 18.89 20.79 11.66
CA SER A 65 17.84 20.12 10.88
C SER A 65 18.23 18.69 10.63
N VAL A 66 17.25 17.78 10.70
CA VAL A 66 17.43 16.38 10.32
C VAL A 66 16.34 15.99 9.35
N GLU A 67 16.71 15.22 8.34
CA GLU A 67 15.78 14.66 7.36
C GLU A 67 15.76 13.15 7.49
N GLN A 68 14.57 12.58 7.54
CA GLN A 68 14.35 11.15 7.65
C GLN A 68 13.38 10.69 6.56
N PRO A 69 13.76 9.73 5.69
CA PRO A 69 12.83 9.15 4.73
C PRO A 69 11.68 8.46 5.47
N ILE A 70 10.45 8.71 5.01
CA ILE A 70 9.26 8.12 5.62
C ILE A 70 9.18 6.65 5.17
N PRO A 71 9.13 5.69 6.11
CA PRO A 71 8.99 4.29 5.79
C PRO A 71 7.74 4.02 4.94
N LEU A 72 7.92 3.22 3.89
CA LEU A 72 6.92 2.98 2.84
C LEU A 72 5.76 2.10 3.31
N ASP A 73 6.03 1.26 4.31
CA ASP A 73 5.03 0.46 5.03
C ASP A 73 4.02 1.33 5.79
N LEU A 74 4.40 2.55 6.17
CA LEU A 74 3.50 3.55 6.77
C LEU A 74 2.67 4.31 5.73
N MET A 75 2.95 4.15 4.44
CA MET A 75 2.13 4.74 3.38
C MET A 75 0.93 3.84 3.08
N LEU A 76 -0.25 4.43 2.86
CA LEU A 76 -1.49 3.69 2.50
C LEU A 76 -1.37 2.85 1.22
N THR A 77 -0.37 3.17 0.41
CA THR A 77 0.05 2.53 -0.82
C THR A 77 1.39 1.82 -0.58
N SER A 78 1.39 0.89 0.38
CA SER A 78 2.48 -0.07 0.53
C SER A 78 2.49 -0.95 -0.72
N ALA A 79 3.24 -0.51 -1.73
CA ALA A 79 3.23 -1.15 -3.03
C ALA A 79 3.74 -2.59 -2.89
N SER A 80 2.88 -3.55 -3.19
CA SER A 80 3.25 -4.95 -3.47
C SER A 80 4.12 -5.11 -4.71
N PHE A 81 4.52 -3.99 -5.34
CA PHE A 81 5.39 -3.90 -6.50
C PHE A 81 6.71 -3.25 -6.05
N GLY A 82 7.82 -3.92 -6.35
CA GLY A 82 9.15 -3.41 -6.04
C GLY A 82 9.29 -1.96 -6.52
N LEU A 83 9.69 -1.08 -5.60
CA LEU A 83 9.85 0.33 -5.90
C LEU A 83 10.87 0.51 -7.02
N THR A 84 10.35 0.86 -8.18
CA THR A 84 11.13 1.62 -9.14
C THR A 84 10.68 3.06 -8.95
N ASN A 85 11.60 4.03 -9.00
CA ASN A 85 11.31 5.49 -8.98
C ASN A 85 10.39 5.97 -10.14
N LYS A 86 9.75 5.01 -10.82
CA LYS A 86 8.89 5.12 -11.97
C LYS A 86 7.41 5.16 -11.59
N PHE A 87 7.06 4.77 -10.36
CA PHE A 87 5.68 4.71 -9.89
C PHE A 87 5.45 5.68 -8.72
N THR A 88 4.36 6.43 -8.80
CA THR A 88 3.96 7.36 -7.74
C THR A 88 3.17 6.67 -6.63
N PHE A 89 3.12 7.27 -5.45
CA PHE A 89 2.42 6.73 -4.28
C PHE A 89 0.90 6.94 -4.31
N ASN A 90 0.35 7.50 -5.39
CA ASN A 90 -1.05 7.94 -5.43
C ASN A 90 -2.01 6.85 -5.93
N TRP A 91 -1.50 5.71 -6.40
CA TRP A 91 -2.29 4.63 -6.97
C TRP A 91 -1.97 3.25 -6.35
N LYS A 92 -2.96 2.35 -6.41
CA LYS A 92 -2.88 0.96 -5.95
C LYS A 92 -3.45 0.02 -7.00
N LEU A 93 -2.87 -1.17 -7.10
CA LEU A 93 -3.49 -2.26 -7.84
C LEU A 93 -4.61 -2.89 -7.01
N LYS A 94 -5.78 -3.06 -7.62
CA LYS A 94 -6.88 -3.83 -7.07
C LYS A 94 -7.18 -5.03 -7.96
N SER A 95 -7.81 -6.04 -7.36
CA SER A 95 -8.31 -7.21 -8.06
C SER A 95 -9.78 -7.45 -7.72
N HIS A 96 -10.49 -8.09 -8.65
CA HIS A 96 -11.86 -8.53 -8.48
C HIS A 96 -12.06 -9.86 -9.21
N ILE A 97 -12.45 -10.90 -8.48
CA ILE A 97 -12.77 -12.20 -9.06
C ILE A 97 -14.14 -12.08 -9.73
N ILE A 98 -14.21 -12.32 -11.04
CA ILE A 98 -15.42 -12.13 -11.85
C ILE A 98 -16.48 -13.17 -11.47
N ASN A 99 -16.05 -14.44 -11.35
CA ASN A 99 -16.91 -15.56 -10.99
C ASN A 99 -16.41 -16.22 -9.71
N SER A 100 -17.25 -16.25 -8.68
CA SER A 100 -16.94 -16.88 -7.39
C SER A 100 -17.06 -18.41 -7.40
N SER A 101 -17.55 -19.01 -8.49
CA SER A 101 -17.78 -20.45 -8.60
C SER A 101 -17.11 -21.01 -9.86
N ILE A 102 -16.50 -22.18 -9.70
CA ILE A 102 -15.75 -22.86 -10.76
C ILE A 102 -16.39 -24.23 -10.94
N TYR A 103 -16.72 -24.56 -12.19
CA TYR A 103 -17.36 -25.83 -12.53
C TYR A 103 -16.38 -26.71 -13.31
N SER A 104 -16.48 -28.04 -13.14
CA SER A 104 -15.58 -28.99 -13.83
C SER A 104 -15.66 -28.91 -15.36
N ASN A 105 -16.83 -28.55 -15.92
CA ASN A 105 -17.02 -28.34 -17.36
C ASN A 105 -16.48 -26.99 -17.87
N LYS A 106 -16.17 -26.05 -16.97
CA LYS A 106 -15.57 -24.74 -17.28
C LYS A 106 -14.61 -24.36 -16.15
N PRO A 107 -13.45 -25.02 -16.06
CA PRO A 107 -12.53 -24.90 -14.93
C PRO A 107 -11.67 -23.63 -15.03
N LYS A 108 -12.31 -22.47 -15.24
CA LYS A 108 -11.65 -21.19 -15.52
C LYS A 108 -11.93 -20.20 -14.41
N ILE A 109 -10.86 -19.62 -13.88
CA ILE A 109 -10.91 -18.48 -12.97
C ILE A 109 -10.60 -17.23 -13.77
N GLN A 110 -11.48 -16.23 -13.70
CA GLN A 110 -11.24 -14.93 -14.32
C GLN A 110 -11.17 -13.87 -13.22
N THR A 111 -10.07 -13.12 -13.21
CA THR A 111 -9.85 -12.03 -12.25
C THR A 111 -9.53 -10.76 -13.01
N LEU A 112 -10.33 -9.72 -12.78
CA LEU A 112 -10.08 -8.37 -13.25
C LEU A 112 -9.07 -7.70 -12.31
N PHE A 113 -7.93 -7.30 -12.86
CA PHE A 113 -6.98 -6.41 -12.22
C PHE A 113 -7.14 -5.01 -12.78
N TYR A 114 -7.10 -4.02 -11.89
CA TYR A 114 -7.26 -2.63 -12.28
C TYR A 114 -6.50 -1.70 -11.34
N ILE A 115 -6.05 -0.57 -11.89
CA ILE A 115 -5.45 0.49 -11.09
C ILE A 115 -6.56 1.35 -10.51
N ALA A 116 -6.45 1.63 -9.21
CA ALA A 116 -7.33 2.54 -8.50
C ALA A 116 -6.48 3.50 -7.68
N GLY A 117 -6.85 4.78 -7.66
CA GLY A 117 -6.09 5.79 -6.94
C GLY A 117 -6.34 7.17 -7.49
N ARG A 118 -5.60 8.13 -6.98
CA ARG A 118 -5.68 9.52 -7.46
C ARG A 118 -4.63 9.75 -8.52
N ASP A 119 -4.96 10.58 -9.49
CA ASP A 119 -4.04 11.12 -10.48
C ASP A 119 -3.27 10.04 -11.25
N TRP A 120 -3.87 8.84 -11.43
CA TRP A 120 -3.26 7.79 -12.25
C TRP A 120 -3.31 8.15 -13.74
N ASP A 121 -4.35 8.86 -14.14
CA ASP A 121 -4.62 9.40 -15.47
C ASP A 121 -3.74 10.60 -15.86
N ASP A 122 -3.14 11.29 -14.88
CA ASP A 122 -2.22 12.42 -15.09
C ASP A 122 -0.87 12.02 -15.72
N TYR A 123 -0.54 10.73 -15.75
CA TYR A 123 0.70 10.19 -16.34
C TYR A 123 0.41 9.59 -17.71
N ASP A 124 1.38 9.65 -18.63
CA ASP A 124 1.29 8.90 -19.89
C ASP A 124 1.25 7.39 -19.56
N PRO A 125 0.06 6.75 -19.66
CA PRO A 125 -0.17 5.44 -19.07
C PRO A 125 0.46 4.31 -19.90
N GLU A 126 0.86 4.60 -21.13
CA GLU A 126 1.32 3.59 -22.09
C GLU A 126 2.74 3.07 -21.79
N GLU A 127 3.63 3.89 -21.24
CA GLU A 127 5.05 3.51 -21.19
C GLU A 127 5.44 2.57 -20.05
N MET A 128 4.66 2.45 -18.95
CA MET A 128 5.13 1.72 -17.75
C MET A 128 4.09 0.95 -16.93
N LEU A 129 2.97 0.52 -17.51
CA LEU A 129 2.02 -0.33 -16.77
C LEU A 129 2.62 -1.69 -16.35
N PRO A 130 2.46 -2.14 -15.08
CA PRO A 130 3.08 -3.35 -14.57
C PRO A 130 2.44 -4.62 -15.15
N CYS A 131 3.24 -5.69 -15.20
CA CYS A 131 2.75 -7.03 -15.44
C CYS A 131 2.24 -7.62 -14.13
N VAL A 132 1.02 -8.16 -14.14
CA VAL A 132 0.42 -8.86 -13.01
C VAL A 132 0.51 -10.35 -13.23
N LYS A 133 0.83 -11.10 -12.16
CA LYS A 133 0.87 -12.55 -12.16
C LYS A 133 -0.07 -13.08 -11.10
N MET A 134 -0.99 -13.94 -11.52
CA MET A 134 -1.95 -14.62 -10.67
C MET A 134 -1.46 -16.04 -10.44
N PHE A 135 -1.53 -16.47 -9.19
CA PHE A 135 -1.18 -17.81 -8.76
C PHE A 135 -2.42 -18.46 -8.14
N ALA A 136 -2.62 -19.74 -8.45
CA ALA A 136 -3.57 -20.60 -7.77
C ALA A 136 -2.80 -21.80 -7.21
N PHE A 137 -3.08 -22.17 -5.97
CA PHE A 137 -2.46 -23.30 -5.30
C PHE A 137 -3.54 -24.27 -4.79
N LEU A 138 -3.31 -25.57 -5.00
CA LEU A 138 -4.11 -26.64 -4.43
C LEU A 138 -3.17 -27.77 -4.00
N GLU A 139 -2.99 -27.94 -2.69
CA GLU A 139 -2.02 -28.87 -2.10
C GLU A 139 -0.60 -28.59 -2.64
N SER A 140 -0.03 -29.49 -3.46
CA SER A 140 1.28 -29.34 -4.11
C SER A 140 1.18 -28.84 -5.56
N ARG A 141 -0.02 -28.51 -6.05
CA ARG A 141 -0.26 -28.09 -7.43
C ARG A 141 -0.31 -26.57 -7.51
N GLU A 142 0.40 -26.01 -8.47
CA GLU A 142 0.43 -24.58 -8.76
C GLU A 142 0.03 -24.37 -10.23
N VAL A 143 -0.84 -23.40 -10.46
CA VAL A 143 -1.13 -22.88 -11.80
C VAL A 143 -0.94 -21.38 -11.79
N VAL A 144 -0.34 -20.87 -12.86
CA VAL A 144 0.05 -19.48 -12.99
C VAL A 144 -0.47 -18.92 -14.30
N ALA A 145 -1.02 -17.72 -14.24
CA ALA A 145 -1.37 -16.92 -15.41
C ALA A 145 -0.93 -15.48 -15.21
N SER A 146 -0.61 -14.76 -16.28
CA SER A 146 -0.15 -13.38 -16.19
C SER A 146 -0.75 -12.53 -17.28
N CYS A 147 -0.88 -11.25 -17.01
CA CYS A 147 -1.24 -10.30 -18.04
C CYS A 147 -0.64 -8.93 -17.73
N ARG A 148 -0.52 -8.09 -18.76
CA ARG A 148 -0.04 -6.71 -18.61
C ARG A 148 -1.25 -5.78 -18.55
N LEU A 149 -1.26 -4.86 -17.60
CA LEU A 149 -2.27 -3.80 -17.58
C LEU A 149 -2.10 -2.93 -18.82
N THR A 150 -3.20 -2.57 -19.48
CA THR A 150 -3.18 -1.79 -20.72
C THR A 150 -4.23 -0.68 -20.71
N GLY A 151 -3.99 0.32 -21.56
CA GLY A 151 -4.87 1.46 -21.77
C GLY A 151 -4.93 2.43 -20.60
N HIS A 152 -5.67 3.52 -20.81
CA HIS A 152 -5.79 4.61 -19.85
C HIS A 152 -6.43 4.19 -18.50
N LEU A 153 -7.32 3.20 -18.55
CA LEU A 153 -7.97 2.66 -17.35
C LEU A 153 -7.07 1.67 -16.58
N GLY A 154 -5.89 1.31 -17.12
CA GLY A 154 -4.96 0.38 -16.47
C GLY A 154 -5.63 -0.93 -16.08
N LEU A 155 -6.34 -1.57 -17.02
CA LEU A 155 -7.14 -2.76 -16.78
C LEU A 155 -6.47 -3.99 -17.37
N CYS A 156 -6.72 -5.15 -16.77
CA CYS A 156 -6.43 -6.43 -17.38
C CYS A 156 -7.23 -7.56 -16.77
N VAL A 157 -7.68 -8.52 -17.59
CA VAL A 157 -8.32 -9.75 -17.11
C VAL A 157 -7.34 -10.89 -17.25
N VAL A 158 -7.02 -11.54 -16.13
CA VAL A 158 -6.26 -12.79 -16.12
C VAL A 158 -7.24 -13.95 -16.12
N GLU A 159 -7.05 -14.86 -17.07
CA GLU A 159 -7.74 -16.14 -17.12
C GLU A 159 -6.78 -17.26 -16.71
N LEU A 160 -7.17 -18.04 -15.71
CA LEU A 160 -6.40 -19.15 -15.17
C LEU A 160 -7.23 -20.43 -15.32
N GLU A 161 -6.68 -21.40 -16.04
CA GLU A 161 -7.33 -22.67 -16.32
C GLU A 161 -6.83 -23.76 -15.37
N LEU A 162 -7.73 -24.35 -14.59
CA LEU A 162 -7.41 -25.41 -13.65
C LEU A 162 -7.36 -26.76 -14.35
N SER A 163 -6.37 -27.58 -14.01
CA SER A 163 -6.30 -28.96 -14.46
C SER A 163 -7.52 -29.75 -13.95
N PRO A 164 -8.09 -30.68 -14.74
CA PRO A 164 -9.19 -31.55 -14.30
C PRO A 164 -8.93 -32.27 -12.97
N SER A 165 -7.65 -32.58 -12.69
CA SER A 165 -7.22 -33.20 -11.44
C SER A 165 -7.60 -32.41 -10.18
N TRP A 166 -7.80 -31.10 -10.29
CA TRP A 166 -8.18 -30.22 -9.17
C TRP A 166 -9.60 -30.47 -8.66
N PHE A 167 -10.44 -31.11 -9.47
CA PHE A 167 -11.83 -31.45 -9.11
C PHE A 167 -11.96 -32.90 -8.62
N SER A 168 -10.88 -33.67 -8.63
CA SER A 168 -10.85 -35.02 -8.10
C SER A 168 -10.56 -34.98 -6.61
N SER A 169 -11.37 -35.69 -5.81
CA SER A 169 -11.04 -35.93 -4.39
C SER A 169 -9.73 -36.73 -4.31
N PRO A 170 -8.83 -36.44 -3.34
CA PRO A 170 -7.78 -37.38 -3.00
C PRO A 170 -8.42 -38.74 -2.70
N PRO A 171 -7.84 -39.85 -3.16
CA PRO A 171 -8.32 -41.16 -2.78
C PRO A 171 -8.28 -41.25 -1.23
N PRO A 172 -9.33 -41.79 -0.58
CA PRO A 172 -9.29 -41.98 0.86
C PRO A 172 -8.05 -42.78 1.21
N LEU A 173 -7.24 -42.27 2.14
CA LEU A 173 -6.13 -43.03 2.71
C LEU A 173 -6.73 -44.31 3.28
N LEU A 174 -6.43 -45.46 2.67
CA LEU A 174 -6.72 -46.75 3.29
C LEU A 174 -6.01 -46.76 4.64
N SER A 175 -6.79 -46.67 5.71
CA SER A 175 -6.34 -47.11 7.03
C SER A 175 -6.05 -48.60 6.89
N GLU A 176 -4.77 -48.96 6.81
CA GLU A 176 -4.31 -50.32 7.10
C GLU A 176 -4.73 -50.64 8.54
N GLU A 177 -5.57 -51.67 8.67
CA GLU A 177 -5.99 -52.31 9.92
C GLU A 177 -4.95 -53.34 10.36
#